data_AF-A0ABD3AV22-F1
#
_entry.id   AF-A0ABD3AV22-F1
#
_cell.length_a   1.000
_cell.length_b   1.000
_cell.length_c   1.000
_cell.angle_alpha   90.00
_cell.angle_beta   90.00
_cell.angle_gamma   90.00
#
_symmetry.space_group_name_H-M   'P 1'
#
loop_
_entity.id
_entity.type
_entity.pdbx_description
1 polymer ?
#
loop_
_entity_poly.entity_id
_entity_poly.type
_entity_poly.pdbx_seq_one_letter_code
_entity_poly.pdbx_strand_id
1 'polypeptide(L)'
;MKIVWVVGLAPSRQPVSSDTAGLGREGAGKDVVVLGRQIHLCIHRAQAARTAAFLDAELDSASDASPHPVGEQEGVEEEAEAEKDDEGDDTNDYDLDFERIKRRKVEILENSSEVETAKSQGVEIQISGASSDKDVCVHPGVIGGLCIRCGLKMDDESGVAFNYIHKNLRLANDEIARLRDKDLKNLLHHKKLYLVLDLDHTLLNSSRFLDITVEEGYLKGSRDDLPDALKSSLYRLDSMHMMTKLRPFVHTFLKGASNLFEMYIYTMGERAYALQMAKLLDPGDVYFNSRVIAQGDCTQRHQKGLDIVLGQESAVLILDDTEAVWGKHKENLILMERYHFFASSCRQFGFSSKSLSELKTDESESDGALATVLKVLQRIHNTFFDMEHTVSLVDRDVRQVLKTVKKEVLKGCEVVFTRVFPTQFQGENHHLWKMAEQLGATCSTELDPSVTHVVSLDAGTEKSRWAVQEGKFLVHPKWIEAANYLWKKQPEESYPVSNSKNQKSNFSLS
;
A
#
# COMPACT_ATOMS: atom_id res chain seq x y z
N MET A 1 33.74 18.26 -11.60
CA MET A 1 34.15 19.69 -11.55
C MET A 1 33.74 20.27 -10.21
N LYS A 2 34.70 20.71 -9.39
CA LYS A 2 34.44 21.37 -8.10
C LYS A 2 34.05 22.83 -8.33
N ILE A 3 32.94 23.29 -7.74
CA ILE A 3 32.62 24.73 -7.65
C ILE A 3 32.44 25.08 -6.18
N VAL A 4 33.18 26.12 -5.79
CA VAL A 4 33.37 26.66 -4.45
C VAL A 4 32.19 27.56 -4.06
N TRP A 5 31.74 27.45 -2.80
CA TRP A 5 30.75 28.34 -2.19
C TRP A 5 31.40 29.65 -1.72
N VAL A 6 30.83 30.80 -2.08
CA VAL A 6 31.10 32.08 -1.42
C VAL A 6 29.83 32.52 -0.71
N VAL A 7 29.91 32.57 0.61
CA VAL A 7 28.88 33.04 1.54
C VAL A 7 28.93 34.57 1.59
N GLY A 8 27.84 35.23 1.20
CA GLY A 8 27.66 36.68 1.32
C GLY A 8 26.77 37.03 2.50
N LEU A 9 27.39 37.62 3.53
CA LEU A 9 26.77 38.14 4.75
C LEU A 9 25.80 39.31 4.45
N ALA A 10 24.63 39.28 5.09
CA ALA A 10 23.67 40.39 5.13
C ALA A 10 24.09 41.46 6.15
N PRO A 11 23.91 42.77 5.90
CA PRO A 11 23.97 43.78 6.93
C PRO A 11 22.57 44.14 7.46
N SER A 12 22.54 44.33 8.78
CA SER A 12 21.45 44.79 9.63
C SER A 12 20.98 46.21 9.28
N ARG A 13 19.66 46.45 9.37
CA ARG A 13 19.05 47.78 9.33
C ARG A 13 18.57 48.18 10.71
N GLN A 14 18.96 49.36 11.17
CA GLN A 14 18.25 50.15 12.20
C GLN A 14 17.49 51.30 11.54
N PRO A 15 16.41 51.82 12.17
CA PRO A 15 15.51 52.81 11.56
C PRO A 15 15.91 54.25 11.92
N VAL A 16 15.71 55.19 10.98
CA VAL A 16 15.68 56.63 11.24
C VAL A 16 14.49 57.24 10.51
N SER A 17 13.82 58.18 11.19
CA SER A 17 12.53 58.79 10.91
C SER A 17 12.59 60.08 10.07
N SER A 18 11.42 60.37 9.47
CA SER A 18 10.77 61.67 9.15
C SER A 18 11.28 62.60 8.04
N ASP A 19 10.41 62.76 7.05
CA ASP A 19 9.89 63.97 6.37
C ASP A 19 10.78 64.87 5.49
N THR A 20 10.50 64.92 4.18
CA THR A 20 9.71 66.00 3.53
C THR A 20 9.64 65.88 1.98
N ALA A 21 8.41 66.03 1.46
CA ALA A 21 7.94 66.59 0.17
C ALA A 21 8.70 66.45 -1.17
N GLY A 22 8.09 65.68 -2.10
CA GLY A 22 7.46 66.19 -3.34
C GLY A 22 8.32 66.58 -4.56
N LEU A 23 8.29 65.75 -5.62
CA LEU A 23 7.87 66.10 -7.01
C LEU A 23 8.27 65.02 -8.04
N GLY A 24 7.24 64.43 -8.67
CA GLY A 24 7.15 63.90 -10.04
C GLY A 24 8.34 63.23 -10.73
N ARG A 25 8.18 61.93 -11.04
CA ARG A 25 8.43 61.37 -12.40
C ARG A 25 7.73 60.01 -12.54
N GLU A 26 6.52 60.06 -13.07
CA GLU A 26 5.83 58.92 -13.69
C GLU A 26 6.68 58.41 -14.87
N GLY A 27 7.01 57.12 -14.90
CA GLY A 27 7.73 56.50 -16.02
C GLY A 27 8.43 55.17 -15.74
N ALA A 28 8.74 54.83 -14.48
CA ALA A 28 9.52 53.62 -14.16
C ALA A 28 8.71 52.40 -13.68
N GLY A 29 7.39 52.52 -13.55
CA GLY A 29 6.53 51.48 -12.95
C GLY A 29 6.04 50.39 -13.91
N LYS A 30 6.03 50.63 -15.23
CA LYS A 30 5.54 49.64 -16.22
C LYS A 30 6.65 48.69 -16.67
N ASP A 31 7.89 49.17 -16.81
CA ASP A 31 9.03 48.32 -17.23
C ASP A 31 9.53 47.39 -16.12
N VAL A 32 9.39 47.78 -14.84
CA VAL A 32 9.75 46.91 -13.70
C VAL A 32 8.73 45.78 -13.48
N VAL A 33 7.45 46.01 -13.81
CA VAL A 33 6.40 44.98 -13.74
C VAL A 33 6.50 44.01 -14.92
N VAL A 34 6.89 44.48 -16.10
CA VAL A 34 7.15 43.63 -17.28
C VAL A 34 8.44 42.83 -17.10
N LEU A 35 9.54 43.42 -16.60
CA LEU A 35 10.75 42.66 -16.25
C LEU A 35 10.50 41.67 -15.11
N GLY A 36 9.73 42.05 -14.09
CA GLY A 36 9.35 41.17 -12.98
C GLY A 36 8.55 39.95 -13.45
N ARG A 37 7.60 40.13 -14.37
CA ARG A 37 6.85 39.04 -15.01
C ARG A 37 7.73 38.18 -15.92
N GLN A 38 8.66 38.79 -16.67
CA GLN A 38 9.58 38.07 -17.55
C GLN A 38 10.60 37.24 -16.76
N ILE A 39 11.11 37.75 -15.64
CA ILE A 39 12.02 37.04 -14.73
C ILE A 39 11.27 35.91 -14.01
N HIS A 40 10.04 36.14 -13.56
CA HIS A 40 9.20 35.10 -12.95
C HIS A 40 8.88 33.97 -13.95
N LEU A 41 8.56 34.31 -15.20
CA LEU A 41 8.32 33.35 -16.28
C LEU A 41 9.59 32.59 -16.67
N CYS A 42 10.77 33.23 -16.65
CA CYS A 42 12.06 32.58 -16.87
C CYS A 42 12.46 31.63 -15.72
N ILE A 43 12.20 32.01 -14.47
CA ILE A 43 12.43 31.13 -13.30
C ILE A 43 11.50 29.92 -13.37
N HIS A 44 10.21 30.11 -13.65
CA HIS A 44 9.26 29.01 -13.78
C HIS A 44 9.55 28.11 -14.99
N ARG A 45 10.00 28.66 -16.12
CA ARG A 45 10.44 27.85 -17.27
C ARG A 45 11.72 27.07 -16.98
N ALA A 46 12.68 27.66 -16.27
CA ALA A 46 13.89 26.96 -15.85
C ALA A 46 13.59 25.87 -14.81
N GLN A 47 12.60 26.09 -13.95
CA GLN A 47 12.16 25.12 -12.95
C GLN A 47 11.34 23.99 -13.59
N ALA A 48 10.45 24.29 -14.53
CA ALA A 48 9.72 23.30 -15.31
C ALA A 48 10.65 22.45 -16.22
N ALA A 49 11.65 23.08 -16.85
CA ALA A 49 12.66 22.35 -17.63
C ALA A 49 13.55 21.44 -16.75
N ARG A 50 13.87 21.87 -15.52
CA ARG A 50 14.54 21.03 -14.53
C ARG A 50 13.66 19.89 -14.04
N THR A 51 12.35 20.09 -13.89
CA THR A 51 11.42 19.02 -13.49
C THR A 51 11.13 18.06 -14.64
N ALA A 52 11.05 18.52 -15.89
CA ALA A 52 10.97 17.64 -17.05
C ALA A 52 12.25 16.79 -17.19
N ALA A 53 13.42 17.41 -17.05
CA ALA A 53 14.69 16.70 -16.99
C ALA A 53 14.80 15.79 -15.75
N PHE A 54 14.14 16.12 -14.63
CA PHE A 54 14.05 15.25 -13.45
C PHE A 54 13.13 14.06 -13.70
N LEU A 55 11.95 14.24 -14.30
CA LEU A 55 11.07 13.13 -14.68
C LEU A 55 11.75 12.21 -15.70
N ASP A 56 12.52 12.76 -16.63
CA ASP A 56 13.33 11.97 -17.57
C ASP A 56 14.56 11.32 -16.88
N ALA A 57 15.22 11.99 -15.93
CA ALA A 57 16.39 11.46 -15.21
C ALA A 57 16.05 10.46 -14.09
N GLU A 58 14.89 10.58 -13.45
CA GLU A 58 14.38 9.61 -12.47
C GLU A 58 14.05 8.27 -13.16
N LEU A 59 13.71 8.32 -14.45
CA LEU A 59 13.51 7.14 -15.30
C LEU A 59 14.82 6.53 -15.79
N ASP A 60 15.90 7.33 -15.90
CA ASP A 60 17.20 6.89 -16.41
C ASP A 60 18.21 6.51 -15.30
N SER A 61 18.01 6.92 -14.04
CA SER A 61 18.98 6.74 -12.94
C SER A 61 18.80 5.45 -12.11
N ALA A 62 17.77 4.65 -12.37
CA ALA A 62 17.51 3.40 -11.65
C ALA A 62 18.36 2.18 -12.14
N SER A 63 19.31 2.38 -13.06
CA SER A 63 19.98 1.29 -13.79
C SER A 63 21.39 0.92 -13.33
N ASP A 64 21.95 1.49 -12.26
CA ASP A 64 23.37 1.25 -11.97
C ASP A 64 23.69 1.13 -10.46
N ALA A 65 23.54 -0.09 -9.91
CA ALA A 65 24.34 -0.58 -8.80
C ALA A 65 24.12 -2.10 -8.60
N SER A 66 25.13 -2.91 -8.91
CA SER A 66 25.27 -4.29 -8.42
C SER A 66 26.58 -4.42 -7.67
N PRO A 67 26.59 -5.15 -6.53
CA PRO A 67 27.77 -5.92 -6.17
C PRO A 67 27.44 -7.39 -5.88
N HIS A 68 28.36 -8.23 -6.37
CA HIS A 68 28.44 -9.69 -6.23
C HIS A 68 28.55 -10.17 -4.77
N PRO A 69 28.16 -11.43 -4.48
CA PRO A 69 28.24 -12.03 -3.16
C PRO A 69 29.58 -12.72 -2.92
N VAL A 70 30.06 -12.67 -1.68
CA VAL A 70 31.07 -13.58 -1.14
C VAL A 70 30.38 -14.38 -0.04
N GLY A 71 30.41 -15.70 -0.16
CA GLY A 71 29.88 -16.62 0.85
C GLY A 71 30.93 -17.02 1.87
N GLU A 72 30.47 -17.65 2.95
CA GLU A 72 31.18 -18.73 3.63
C GLU A 72 30.22 -19.45 4.60
N GLN A 73 30.48 -20.74 4.78
CA GLN A 73 29.69 -21.79 5.41
C GLN A 73 30.10 -22.01 6.88
N GLU A 74 29.35 -22.92 7.53
CA GLU A 74 29.64 -23.68 8.75
C GLU A 74 29.15 -23.01 10.05
N GLY A 75 28.50 -23.69 10.99
CA GLY A 75 28.35 -25.13 11.22
C GLY A 75 27.24 -25.43 12.24
N VAL A 76 26.95 -26.73 12.32
CA VAL A 76 25.91 -27.44 13.08
C VAL A 76 26.21 -27.44 14.58
N GLU A 77 25.18 -27.37 15.43
CA GLU A 77 25.09 -28.19 16.65
C GLU A 77 23.63 -28.29 17.13
N GLU A 78 23.19 -29.55 17.29
CA GLU A 78 21.93 -29.98 17.90
C GLU A 78 21.98 -29.79 19.42
N GLU A 79 20.84 -29.51 20.06
CA GLU A 79 20.46 -30.19 21.29
C GLU A 79 18.95 -30.04 21.56
N ALA A 80 18.37 -31.14 22.03
CA ALA A 80 16.96 -31.37 22.28
C ALA A 80 16.57 -31.05 23.73
N GLU A 81 15.30 -30.70 23.96
CA GLU A 81 14.35 -31.43 24.81
C GLU A 81 13.27 -30.55 25.49
N ALA A 82 12.07 -31.14 25.52
CA ALA A 82 11.04 -31.11 26.57
C ALA A 82 10.12 -29.87 26.75
N GLU A 83 8.91 -30.03 26.20
CA GLU A 83 7.59 -29.95 26.85
C GLU A 83 7.39 -29.03 28.07
N LYS A 84 6.39 -28.12 27.97
CA LYS A 84 5.21 -28.15 28.84
C LYS A 84 4.10 -27.21 28.38
N ASP A 85 2.90 -27.76 28.51
CA ASP A 85 1.56 -27.22 28.30
C ASP A 85 1.28 -25.92 29.08
N ASP A 86 0.50 -25.00 28.48
CA ASP A 86 -0.65 -24.41 29.17
C ASP A 86 -1.66 -23.83 28.17
N GLU A 87 -2.92 -24.19 28.36
CA GLU A 87 -4.07 -23.91 27.53
C GLU A 87 -4.72 -22.57 27.90
N GLY A 88 -5.31 -21.90 26.92
CA GLY A 88 -6.07 -20.66 27.12
C GLY A 88 -6.88 -20.27 25.90
N ASP A 89 -7.91 -21.07 25.62
CA ASP A 89 -9.01 -20.81 24.69
C ASP A 89 -9.96 -19.75 25.29
N ASP A 90 -10.27 -18.68 24.54
CA ASP A 90 -11.69 -18.48 24.21
C ASP A 90 -11.92 -17.52 23.04
N THR A 91 -13.05 -17.80 22.39
CA THR A 91 -13.46 -17.44 21.04
C THR A 91 -14.45 -16.26 21.02
N ASN A 92 -14.82 -15.82 19.81
CA ASN A 92 -15.99 -15.00 19.40
C ASN A 92 -15.74 -13.49 19.26
N ASP A 93 -16.32 -12.77 18.30
CA ASP A 93 -17.07 -13.03 17.06
C ASP A 93 -17.17 -11.67 16.34
N TYR A 94 -17.29 -11.68 15.03
CA TYR A 94 -17.16 -10.53 14.14
C TYR A 94 -18.52 -9.91 13.83
N ASP A 95 -18.72 -8.65 14.21
CA ASP A 95 -19.78 -7.81 13.62
C ASP A 95 -19.39 -6.32 13.78
N LEU A 96 -18.99 -5.67 12.68
CA LEU A 96 -18.70 -4.23 12.66
C LEU A 96 -19.78 -3.49 11.88
N ASP A 97 -20.86 -3.17 12.59
CA ASP A 97 -21.85 -2.17 12.22
C ASP A 97 -21.28 -0.76 12.52
N PHE A 98 -20.99 0.03 11.48
CA PHE A 98 -20.61 1.43 11.64
C PHE A 98 -21.86 2.31 11.82
N GLU A 99 -22.27 2.53 13.07
CA GLU A 99 -23.28 3.54 13.39
C GLU A 99 -22.74 4.97 13.23
N ARG A 100 -23.51 5.76 12.47
CA ARG A 100 -23.41 7.21 12.26
C ARG A 100 -23.49 7.98 13.59
N ILE A 101 -22.51 8.83 13.87
CA ILE A 101 -22.68 9.94 14.82
C ILE A 101 -22.80 11.27 14.08
N LYS A 102 -24.02 11.82 14.19
CA LYS A 102 -24.47 13.16 13.78
C LYS A 102 -23.59 14.25 14.39
N ARG A 103 -23.19 15.25 13.59
CA ARG A 103 -22.86 16.59 14.09
C ARG A 103 -23.80 17.64 13.51
N ARG A 104 -24.14 18.55 14.42
CA ARG A 104 -25.21 19.53 14.40
C ARG A 104 -25.03 20.61 13.34
N LYS A 105 -26.19 20.94 12.76
CA LYS A 105 -26.56 22.17 12.06
C LYS A 105 -26.33 23.39 12.95
N VAL A 106 -25.66 24.43 12.42
CA VAL A 106 -25.85 25.83 12.84
C VAL A 106 -26.03 26.62 11.55
N GLU A 107 -27.16 27.32 11.48
CA GLU A 107 -27.61 28.14 10.37
C GLU A 107 -27.49 29.62 10.77
N ILE A 108 -27.11 30.43 9.78
CA ILE A 108 -27.53 31.83 9.51
C ILE A 108 -26.89 32.96 10.33
N LEU A 109 -26.20 33.86 9.60
CA LEU A 109 -26.63 35.26 9.48
C LEU A 109 -26.06 35.89 8.21
N GLU A 110 -26.98 36.27 7.33
CA GLU A 110 -26.78 37.15 6.18
C GLU A 110 -26.40 38.57 6.65
N ASN A 111 -25.60 39.28 5.86
CA ASN A 111 -25.93 40.66 5.52
C ASN A 111 -25.26 41.13 4.23
N SER A 112 -26.09 41.77 3.44
CA SER A 112 -25.91 42.41 2.13
C SER A 112 -24.85 43.51 2.07
N SER A 113 -24.22 43.68 0.90
CA SER A 113 -24.30 44.95 0.15
C SER A 113 -23.68 44.81 -1.24
N GLU A 114 -24.50 45.14 -2.23
CA GLU A 114 -24.14 45.40 -3.62
C GLU A 114 -23.38 46.74 -3.72
N VAL A 115 -22.37 46.81 -4.58
CA VAL A 115 -21.99 48.04 -5.30
C VAL A 115 -21.54 47.65 -6.71
N GLU A 116 -22.39 47.92 -7.68
CA GLU A 116 -22.00 48.07 -9.09
C GLU A 116 -21.16 49.34 -9.25
N THR A 117 -20.09 49.32 -10.05
CA THR A 117 -19.80 50.44 -10.97
C THR A 117 -18.77 50.10 -12.05
N ALA A 118 -19.22 50.32 -13.29
CA ALA A 118 -18.55 50.93 -14.44
C ALA A 118 -17.34 50.27 -15.14
N LYS A 119 -17.64 49.91 -16.39
CA LYS A 119 -16.78 49.68 -17.57
C LYS A 119 -15.65 50.73 -17.73
N SER A 120 -14.48 50.28 -18.18
CA SER A 120 -13.61 51.09 -19.03
C SER A 120 -13.02 50.24 -20.15
N GLN A 121 -13.26 50.68 -21.39
CA GLN A 121 -12.66 50.18 -22.62
C GLN A 121 -11.20 50.66 -22.71
N GLY A 122 -10.30 49.80 -23.19
CA GLY A 122 -8.89 50.15 -23.35
C GLY A 122 -8.15 49.19 -24.28
N VAL A 123 -8.38 49.37 -25.58
CA VAL A 123 -7.46 49.21 -26.72
C VAL A 123 -6.62 47.92 -26.81
N GLU A 124 -7.02 47.03 -27.72
CA GLU A 124 -6.16 45.99 -28.30
C GLU A 124 -4.99 46.61 -29.08
N ILE A 125 -3.76 46.23 -28.75
CA ILE A 125 -2.59 46.42 -29.60
C ILE A 125 -2.25 45.05 -30.18
N GLN A 126 -2.62 44.83 -31.44
CA GLN A 126 -2.16 43.69 -32.22
C GLN A 126 -0.70 43.92 -32.62
N ILE A 127 0.21 43.15 -32.01
CA ILE A 127 1.57 42.97 -32.53
C ILE A 127 1.56 41.69 -33.36
N SER A 128 1.37 41.86 -34.67
CA SER A 128 1.60 40.84 -35.68
C SER A 128 3.11 40.64 -35.86
N GLY A 129 3.63 39.45 -35.55
CA GLY A 129 5.04 39.12 -35.76
C GLY A 129 5.32 37.61 -35.67
N ALA A 130 5.74 37.06 -36.82
CA ALA A 130 6.36 35.76 -37.06
C ALA A 130 5.50 34.49 -36.80
N SER A 131 4.94 33.97 -37.90
CA SER A 131 4.53 32.57 -38.03
C SER A 131 5.77 31.68 -38.05
N SER A 132 6.31 31.35 -36.88
CA SER A 132 7.00 30.06 -36.71
C SER A 132 5.94 28.98 -36.70
N ASP A 133 6.16 27.84 -37.35
CA ASP A 133 5.32 26.64 -37.17
C ASP A 133 5.18 26.39 -35.67
N LYS A 134 4.05 26.81 -35.10
CA LYS A 134 3.75 26.60 -33.69
C LYS A 134 3.32 25.17 -33.60
N ASP A 135 4.27 24.31 -33.29
CA ASP A 135 3.99 22.98 -32.77
C ASP A 135 2.90 23.14 -31.70
N VAL A 136 1.69 22.67 -32.02
CA VAL A 136 0.52 22.92 -31.18
C VAL A 136 0.74 22.09 -29.92
N CYS A 137 1.07 22.78 -28.83
CA CYS A 137 1.35 22.11 -27.57
C CYS A 137 0.11 21.32 -27.13
N VAL A 138 0.27 20.02 -26.98
CA VAL A 138 -0.78 19.12 -26.47
C VAL A 138 -1.00 19.22 -24.96
N HIS A 139 -0.18 20.03 -24.27
CA HIS A 139 -0.25 20.28 -22.84
C HIS A 139 -0.26 19.00 -21.98
N PRO A 140 0.80 18.18 -22.06
CA PRO A 140 0.86 16.85 -21.42
C PRO A 140 0.78 16.88 -19.89
N GLY A 141 1.03 18.03 -19.29
CA GLY A 141 1.02 18.20 -17.85
C GLY A 141 1.18 19.67 -17.45
N VAL A 142 0.86 19.93 -16.19
CA VAL A 142 0.80 21.24 -15.57
C VAL A 142 1.50 21.18 -14.22
N ILE A 143 2.34 22.18 -13.93
CA ILE A 143 2.94 22.39 -12.60
C ILE A 143 2.64 23.82 -12.17
N GLY A 144 1.90 23.98 -11.07
CA GLY A 144 1.57 25.31 -10.53
C GLY A 144 0.86 26.21 -11.55
N GLY A 145 -0.04 25.64 -12.34
CA GLY A 145 -0.84 26.33 -13.36
C GLY A 145 -0.11 26.65 -14.66
N LEU A 146 1.13 26.19 -14.84
CA LEU A 146 1.88 26.36 -16.08
C LEU A 146 2.11 25.01 -16.76
N CYS A 147 1.88 24.97 -18.07
CA CYS A 147 2.18 23.79 -18.87
C CYS A 147 3.68 23.47 -18.83
N ILE A 148 4.03 22.21 -18.54
CA ILE A 148 5.43 21.76 -18.42
C ILE A 148 6.23 21.83 -19.74
N ARG A 149 5.55 21.86 -20.89
CA ARG A 149 6.20 21.96 -22.22
C ARG A 149 6.30 23.40 -22.73
N CYS A 150 5.19 24.13 -22.83
CA CYS A 150 5.18 25.47 -23.45
C CYS A 150 5.19 26.65 -22.46
N GLY A 151 4.92 26.39 -21.17
CA GLY A 151 4.83 27.41 -20.13
C GLY A 151 3.58 28.31 -20.22
N LEU A 152 2.59 27.97 -21.05
CA LEU A 152 1.31 28.67 -21.06
C LEU A 152 0.54 28.37 -19.78
N LYS A 153 -0.22 29.38 -19.32
CA LYS A 153 -1.09 29.24 -18.17
C LYS A 153 -2.28 28.34 -18.53
N MET A 154 -2.50 27.32 -17.72
CA MET A 154 -3.56 26.33 -17.88
C MET A 154 -4.57 26.48 -16.75
N ASP A 155 -5.71 25.81 -16.90
CA ASP A 155 -6.64 25.60 -15.80
C ASP A 155 -6.06 24.57 -14.80
N ASP A 156 -6.11 24.91 -13.52
CA ASP A 156 -5.44 24.19 -12.41
C ASP A 156 -6.16 22.87 -12.05
N GLU A 157 -7.33 22.60 -12.64
CA GLU A 157 -8.17 21.45 -12.33
C GLU A 157 -8.06 20.30 -13.33
N SER A 158 -7.42 20.51 -14.48
CA SER A 158 -7.33 19.50 -15.55
C SER A 158 -6.25 18.43 -15.28
N GLY A 159 -6.55 17.17 -15.58
CA GLY A 159 -5.64 16.03 -15.43
C GLY A 159 -5.60 15.39 -14.04
N VAL A 160 -4.79 14.34 -13.90
CA VAL A 160 -4.63 13.57 -12.66
C VAL A 160 -3.46 14.14 -11.84
N ALA A 161 -3.64 14.32 -10.54
CA ALA A 161 -2.61 14.88 -9.67
C ALA A 161 -1.58 13.82 -9.24
N PHE A 162 -0.29 14.14 -9.40
CA PHE A 162 0.85 13.34 -8.95
C PHE A 162 1.63 14.10 -7.89
N ASN A 163 0.92 14.57 -6.85
CA ASN A 163 1.47 15.39 -5.77
C ASN A 163 2.59 14.69 -5.01
N TYR A 164 2.62 13.36 -5.03
CA TYR A 164 3.67 12.58 -4.39
C TYR A 164 5.02 12.67 -5.10
N ILE A 165 5.03 12.90 -6.41
CA ILE A 165 6.23 13.12 -7.22
C ILE A 165 6.68 14.57 -7.09
N HIS A 166 5.76 15.50 -7.33
CA HIS A 166 6.02 16.93 -7.18
C HIS A 166 4.74 17.67 -6.81
N LYS A 167 4.84 18.59 -5.86
CA LYS A 167 3.71 19.40 -5.42
C LYS A 167 3.07 20.14 -6.60
N ASN A 168 1.74 20.06 -6.74
CA ASN A 168 0.95 20.68 -7.80
C ASN A 168 1.28 20.17 -9.22
N LEU A 169 1.88 18.98 -9.36
CA LEU A 169 2.01 18.30 -10.65
C LEU A 169 0.69 17.64 -11.02
N ARG A 170 0.19 17.93 -12.21
CA ARG A 170 -0.92 17.23 -12.86
C ARG A 170 -0.50 16.76 -14.24
N LEU A 171 -0.90 15.55 -14.61
CA LEU A 171 -0.63 14.97 -15.93
C LEU A 171 -1.94 14.71 -16.68
N ALA A 172 -1.91 14.93 -17.98
CA ALA A 172 -3.02 14.59 -18.87
C ALA A 172 -3.08 13.05 -19.04
N ASN A 173 -4.29 12.50 -19.25
CA ASN A 173 -4.50 11.04 -19.31
C ASN A 173 -3.72 10.37 -20.45
N ASP A 174 -3.62 11.03 -21.59
CA ASP A 174 -2.83 10.58 -22.74
C ASP A 174 -1.33 10.58 -22.44
N GLU A 175 -0.82 11.56 -21.70
CA GLU A 175 0.57 11.56 -21.24
C GLU A 175 0.83 10.44 -20.23
N ILE A 176 -0.09 10.19 -19.29
CA ILE A 176 0.04 9.08 -18.33
C ILE A 176 0.09 7.75 -19.08
N ALA A 177 -0.78 7.55 -20.07
CA ALA A 177 -0.77 6.36 -20.91
C ALA A 177 0.57 6.21 -21.67
N ARG A 178 1.07 7.29 -22.26
CA ARG A 178 2.36 7.31 -22.95
C ARG A 178 3.53 6.96 -22.02
N LEU A 179 3.52 7.48 -20.79
CA LEU A 179 4.54 7.18 -19.78
C LEU A 179 4.49 5.71 -19.38
N ARG A 180 3.30 5.18 -19.09
CA ARG A 180 3.09 3.74 -18.78
C ARG A 180 3.62 2.82 -19.87
N ASP A 181 3.35 3.13 -21.14
CA ASP A 181 3.80 2.32 -22.28
C ASP A 181 5.32 2.36 -22.46
N LYS A 182 5.94 3.53 -22.23
CA LYS A 182 7.41 3.69 -22.26
C LYS A 182 8.04 2.89 -21.12
N ASP A 183 7.52 3.06 -19.91
CA ASP A 183 8.07 2.47 -18.70
C ASP A 183 7.88 0.96 -18.68
N LEU A 184 6.74 0.42 -19.15
CA LEU A 184 6.54 -1.02 -19.27
C LEU A 184 7.66 -1.67 -20.10
N LYS A 185 8.00 -1.11 -21.26
CA LYS A 185 9.03 -1.70 -22.14
C LYS A 185 10.39 -1.74 -21.44
N ASN A 186 10.75 -0.66 -20.77
CA ASN A 186 11.99 -0.58 -20.00
C ASN A 186 11.98 -1.57 -18.84
N LEU A 187 10.88 -1.65 -18.09
CA LEU A 187 10.71 -2.54 -16.94
C LEU A 187 10.83 -4.01 -17.36
N LEU A 188 10.15 -4.41 -18.44
CA LEU A 188 10.21 -5.77 -18.98
C LEU A 188 11.60 -6.11 -19.52
N HIS A 189 12.32 -5.15 -20.11
CA HIS A 189 13.71 -5.35 -20.55
C HIS A 189 14.63 -5.74 -19.38
N HIS A 190 14.44 -5.11 -18.22
CA HIS A 190 15.16 -5.43 -16.99
C HIS A 190 14.57 -6.62 -16.22
N LYS A 191 13.59 -7.32 -16.81
CA LYS A 191 12.84 -8.41 -16.18
C LYS A 191 12.27 -8.01 -14.81
N LYS A 192 11.66 -6.83 -14.71
CA LYS A 192 10.96 -6.38 -13.52
C LYS A 192 9.47 -6.21 -13.75
N LEU A 193 8.72 -6.21 -12.66
CA LEU A 193 7.31 -5.80 -12.57
C LEU A 193 7.17 -4.66 -11.55
N TYR A 194 5.95 -4.17 -11.32
CA TYR A 194 5.68 -3.23 -10.23
C TYR A 194 5.08 -3.94 -9.04
N LEU A 195 5.45 -3.51 -7.83
CA LEU A 195 4.85 -3.97 -6.58
C LEU A 195 4.42 -2.77 -5.73
N VAL A 196 3.12 -2.68 -5.48
CA VAL A 196 2.54 -1.67 -4.59
C VAL A 196 2.36 -2.29 -3.21
N LEU A 197 2.95 -1.66 -2.20
CA LEU A 197 2.98 -2.14 -0.83
C LEU A 197 2.16 -1.22 0.08
N ASP A 198 1.21 -1.77 0.80
CA ASP A 198 0.63 -1.09 1.96
C ASP A 198 1.58 -1.08 3.16
N LEU A 199 1.30 -0.23 4.17
CA LEU A 199 2.09 -0.13 5.39
C LEU A 199 1.43 -0.85 6.58
N ASP A 200 0.32 -0.30 7.05
CA ASP A 200 -0.29 -0.65 8.33
C ASP A 200 -0.96 -2.02 8.27
N HIS A 201 -0.59 -2.92 9.16
CA HIS A 201 -0.98 -4.34 9.17
C HIS A 201 -0.48 -5.16 7.98
N THR A 202 0.25 -4.55 7.04
CA THR A 202 0.92 -5.24 5.93
C THR A 202 2.42 -5.42 6.21
N LEU A 203 3.19 -4.32 6.27
CA LEU A 203 4.63 -4.33 6.52
C LEU A 203 5.03 -3.97 7.95
N LEU A 204 4.12 -3.34 8.69
CA LEU A 204 4.35 -2.85 10.04
C LEU A 204 3.04 -2.75 10.82
N ASN A 205 3.13 -2.59 12.12
CA ASN A 205 2.00 -2.25 12.98
C ASN A 205 2.38 -1.10 13.89
N SER A 206 1.44 -0.19 14.14
CA SER A 206 1.66 1.07 14.82
C SER A 206 0.62 1.28 15.92
N SER A 207 1.02 1.83 17.06
CA SER A 207 0.14 2.12 18.19
C SER A 207 0.52 3.43 18.87
N ARG A 208 -0.48 4.24 19.25
CA ARG A 208 -0.23 5.48 19.99
C ARG A 208 0.24 5.14 21.41
N PHE A 209 1.07 5.99 22.00
CA PHE A 209 1.57 5.76 23.37
C PHE A 209 0.45 5.59 24.42
N LEU A 210 -0.68 6.27 24.20
CA LEU A 210 -1.86 6.22 25.06
C LEU A 210 -2.63 4.89 24.95
N ASP A 211 -2.47 4.15 23.85
CA ASP A 211 -3.20 2.89 23.62
C ASP A 211 -2.39 1.64 24.01
N ILE A 212 -1.12 1.82 24.42
CA ILE A 212 -0.28 0.74 24.94
C ILE A 212 -0.79 0.33 26.31
N THR A 213 -1.15 -0.94 26.45
CA THR A 213 -1.75 -1.50 27.67
C THR A 213 -0.75 -1.62 28.82
N VAL A 214 -1.24 -2.01 29.99
CA VAL A 214 -0.39 -2.33 31.14
C VAL A 214 0.47 -3.57 30.86
N GLU A 215 -0.10 -4.59 30.22
CA GLU A 215 0.62 -5.83 29.85
C GLU A 215 1.73 -5.56 28.84
N GLU A 216 1.52 -4.63 27.91
CA GLU A 216 2.51 -4.16 26.94
C GLU A 216 3.50 -3.13 27.53
N GLY A 217 3.39 -2.82 28.83
CA GLY A 217 4.22 -1.80 29.49
C GLY A 217 5.73 -2.05 29.36
N TYR A 218 6.15 -3.30 29.20
CA TYR A 218 7.54 -3.68 28.98
C TYR A 218 8.14 -3.06 27.70
N LEU A 219 7.30 -2.76 26.69
CA LEU A 219 7.73 -2.13 25.44
C LEU A 219 8.14 -0.66 25.64
N LYS A 220 7.74 -0.04 26.76
CA LYS A 220 8.10 1.34 27.11
C LYS A 220 9.45 1.45 27.84
N GLY A 221 10.06 0.32 28.19
CA GLY A 221 11.34 0.23 28.90
C GLY A 221 12.53 0.79 28.11
N SER A 222 13.74 0.70 28.69
CA SER A 222 14.95 1.06 27.95
C SER A 222 15.10 0.14 26.74
N ARG A 223 15.66 0.66 25.63
CA ARG A 223 15.99 -0.19 24.47
C ARG A 223 16.92 -1.34 24.84
N ASP A 224 17.78 -1.14 25.83
CA ASP A 224 18.74 -2.17 26.27
C ASP A 224 18.06 -3.35 26.99
N ASP A 225 16.88 -3.12 27.58
CA ASP A 225 16.11 -4.13 28.32
C ASP A 225 15.25 -5.02 27.39
N LEU A 226 15.09 -4.63 26.12
CA LEU A 226 14.30 -5.38 25.16
C LEU A 226 15.07 -6.62 24.67
N PRO A 227 14.38 -7.70 24.25
CA PRO A 227 14.99 -8.76 23.45
C PRO A 227 15.58 -8.19 22.15
N ASP A 228 16.70 -8.75 21.68
CA ASP A 228 17.41 -8.26 20.48
C ASP A 228 16.52 -8.23 19.22
N ALA A 229 15.62 -9.22 19.07
CA ALA A 229 14.63 -9.26 18.00
C ALA A 229 13.70 -8.02 17.97
N LEU A 230 13.35 -7.48 19.15
CA LEU A 230 12.57 -6.26 19.26
C LEU A 230 13.43 -5.01 19.06
N LYS A 231 14.71 -5.02 19.49
CA LYS A 231 15.60 -3.84 19.36
C LYS A 231 15.81 -3.38 17.92
N SER A 232 15.81 -4.33 16.99
CA SER A 232 16.03 -4.09 15.56
C SER A 232 14.78 -3.64 14.81
N SER A 233 13.58 -3.87 15.37
CA SER A 233 12.32 -3.74 14.64
C SER A 233 11.25 -2.89 15.35
N LEU A 234 11.42 -2.57 16.63
CA LEU A 234 10.53 -1.71 17.42
C LEU A 234 11.10 -0.29 17.54
N TYR A 235 10.30 0.69 17.11
CA TYR A 235 10.70 2.09 17.04
C TYR A 235 9.75 2.97 17.84
N ARG A 236 10.31 3.78 18.74
CA ARG A 236 9.59 4.82 19.45
C ARG A 236 9.72 6.15 18.67
N LEU A 237 8.58 6.71 18.27
CA LEU A 237 8.50 7.93 17.48
C LEU A 237 7.87 9.06 18.31
N ASP A 238 8.70 9.73 19.12
CA ASP A 238 8.21 10.71 20.10
C ASP A 238 7.48 11.90 19.45
N SER A 239 7.94 12.37 18.29
CA SER A 239 7.29 13.47 17.55
C SER A 239 5.90 13.14 17.03
N MET A 240 5.58 11.85 16.89
CA MET A 240 4.26 11.35 16.47
C MET A 240 3.47 10.74 17.63
N HIS A 241 4.03 10.74 18.84
CA HIS A 241 3.44 10.12 20.03
C HIS A 241 3.02 8.65 19.83
N MET A 242 3.83 7.88 19.09
CA MET A 242 3.51 6.51 18.72
C MET A 242 4.72 5.59 18.72
N MET A 243 4.43 4.29 18.79
CA MET A 243 5.39 3.21 18.63
C MET A 243 5.03 2.40 17.41
N THR A 244 6.04 2.00 16.65
CA THR A 244 5.89 1.23 15.41
C THR A 244 6.75 -0.01 15.49
N LYS A 245 6.14 -1.17 15.25
CA LYS A 245 6.81 -2.45 15.08
C LYS A 245 6.84 -2.80 13.60
N LEU A 246 8.03 -2.97 13.04
CA LEU A 246 8.20 -3.56 11.72
C LEU A 246 7.89 -5.06 11.76
N ARG A 247 7.17 -5.55 10.75
CA ARG A 247 6.81 -6.97 10.64
C ARG A 247 8.09 -7.80 10.43
N PRO A 248 8.21 -8.98 11.07
CA PRO A 248 9.36 -9.86 10.87
C PRO A 248 9.69 -10.08 9.40
N PHE A 249 10.97 -10.23 9.08
CA PHE A 249 11.49 -10.43 7.73
C PHE A 249 11.40 -9.22 6.77
N VAL A 250 10.88 -8.05 7.19
CA VAL A 250 10.58 -6.94 6.25
C VAL A 250 11.79 -6.44 5.45
N HIS A 251 12.98 -6.30 6.05
CA HIS A 251 14.14 -5.79 5.32
C HIS A 251 14.66 -6.81 4.31
N THR A 252 14.65 -8.10 4.66
CA THR A 252 14.99 -9.19 3.75
C THR A 252 13.97 -9.31 2.62
N PHE A 253 12.68 -9.14 2.95
CA PHE A 253 11.59 -9.06 1.98
C PHE A 253 11.82 -7.93 0.96
N LEU A 254 12.05 -6.69 1.42
CA LEU A 254 12.26 -5.54 0.54
C LEU A 254 13.49 -5.71 -0.36
N LYS A 255 14.60 -6.22 0.21
CA LYS A 255 15.81 -6.53 -0.56
C LYS A 255 15.58 -7.63 -1.60
N GLY A 256 14.82 -8.67 -1.26
CA GLY A 256 14.47 -9.74 -2.19
C GLY A 256 13.56 -9.26 -3.31
N ALA A 257 12.54 -8.49 -2.96
CA ALA A 257 11.55 -7.94 -3.87
C ALA A 257 12.16 -6.91 -4.83
N SER A 258 13.10 -6.08 -4.40
CA SER A 258 13.73 -5.05 -5.27
C SER A 258 14.45 -5.62 -6.50
N ASN A 259 14.92 -6.88 -6.43
CA ASN A 259 15.53 -7.57 -7.56
C ASN A 259 14.52 -7.93 -8.66
N LEU A 260 13.23 -7.99 -8.31
CA LEU A 260 12.15 -8.47 -9.17
C LEU A 260 11.14 -7.37 -9.50
N PHE A 261 11.06 -6.34 -8.65
CA PHE A 261 10.03 -5.32 -8.70
C PHE A 261 10.58 -3.91 -8.50
N GLU A 262 9.98 -2.96 -9.21
CA GLU A 262 10.00 -1.55 -8.84
C GLU A 262 8.87 -1.29 -7.84
N MET A 263 9.21 -0.75 -6.67
CA MET A 263 8.29 -0.74 -5.53
C MET A 263 7.70 0.65 -5.23
N TYR A 264 6.41 0.65 -4.86
CA TYR A 264 5.68 1.82 -4.35
C TYR A 264 5.22 1.54 -2.92
N ILE A 265 5.26 2.57 -2.07
CA ILE A 265 4.43 2.61 -0.87
C ILE A 265 3.09 3.25 -1.25
N TYR A 266 1.97 2.62 -0.88
CA TYR A 266 0.65 3.21 -0.99
C TYR A 266 -0.17 2.92 0.27
N THR A 267 -0.25 3.92 1.15
CA THR A 267 -0.96 3.85 2.44
C THR A 267 -2.18 4.78 2.50
N MET A 268 -3.15 4.41 3.33
CA MET A 268 -4.25 5.29 3.75
C MET A 268 -3.88 6.20 4.93
N GLY A 269 -2.61 6.21 5.36
CA GLY A 269 -2.07 7.15 6.34
C GLY A 269 -1.74 8.52 5.76
N GLU A 270 -1.55 9.51 6.63
CA GLU A 270 -1.16 10.86 6.24
C GLU A 270 0.28 10.92 5.69
N ARG A 271 0.58 11.94 4.87
CA ARG A 271 1.90 12.06 4.22
C ARG A 271 3.08 12.08 5.19
N ALA A 272 2.95 12.81 6.30
CA ALA A 272 4.02 12.89 7.30
C ALA A 272 4.32 11.51 7.90
N TYR A 273 3.26 10.73 8.19
CA TYR A 273 3.36 9.36 8.64
C TYR A 273 4.01 8.45 7.60
N ALA A 274 3.51 8.46 6.37
CA ALA A 274 4.02 7.63 5.27
C ALA A 274 5.52 7.84 5.04
N LEU A 275 5.97 9.10 5.01
CA LEU A 275 7.38 9.44 4.85
C LEU A 275 8.23 9.02 6.05
N GLN A 276 7.68 9.07 7.27
CA GLN A 276 8.38 8.60 8.46
C GLN A 276 8.53 7.07 8.46
N MET A 277 7.49 6.33 8.06
CA MET A 277 7.55 4.88 7.93
C MET A 277 8.49 4.44 6.81
N ALA A 278 8.46 5.11 5.66
CA ALA A 278 9.38 4.87 4.55
C ALA A 278 10.85 4.97 5.00
N LYS A 279 11.19 5.97 5.82
CA LYS A 279 12.55 6.12 6.39
C LYS A 279 12.95 4.99 7.34
N LEU A 280 12.00 4.36 8.04
CA LEU A 280 12.29 3.20 8.89
C LEU A 280 12.54 1.96 8.02
N LEU A 281 11.74 1.76 6.97
CA LEU A 281 11.80 0.63 6.06
C LEU A 281 13.01 0.69 5.11
N ASP A 282 13.33 1.89 4.63
CA ASP A 282 14.35 2.18 3.63
C ASP A 282 15.18 3.41 4.02
N PRO A 283 16.06 3.30 5.04
CA PRO A 283 16.86 4.43 5.50
C PRO A 283 17.85 4.96 4.45
N GLY A 284 18.21 4.12 3.48
CA GLY A 284 19.16 4.44 2.40
C GLY A 284 18.52 5.00 1.15
N ASP A 285 17.19 5.09 1.10
CA ASP A 285 16.40 5.56 -0.05
C ASP A 285 16.68 4.77 -1.34
N VAL A 286 16.83 3.45 -1.21
CA VAL A 286 17.24 2.54 -2.30
C VAL A 286 16.02 1.93 -3.02
N TYR A 287 14.89 1.81 -2.34
CA TYR A 287 13.73 1.06 -2.80
C TYR A 287 12.59 1.95 -3.29
N PHE A 288 12.27 3.02 -2.56
CA PHE A 288 11.05 3.79 -2.81
C PHE A 288 11.32 5.15 -3.44
N ASN A 289 12.37 5.87 -3.00
CA ASN A 289 12.64 7.23 -3.46
C ASN A 289 11.35 8.08 -3.41
N SER A 290 10.94 8.67 -4.52
CA SER A 290 9.73 9.51 -4.61
C SER A 290 8.42 8.71 -4.63
N ARG A 291 8.43 7.37 -4.71
CA ARG A 291 7.24 6.51 -4.88
C ARG A 291 6.49 6.23 -3.57
N VAL A 292 6.16 7.28 -2.82
CA VAL A 292 5.40 7.21 -1.56
C VAL A 292 4.05 7.93 -1.71
N ILE A 293 3.01 7.15 -1.91
CA ILE A 293 1.61 7.59 -2.08
C ILE A 293 0.90 7.50 -0.72
N ALA A 294 0.36 8.63 -0.27
CA ALA A 294 -0.36 8.76 0.99
C ALA A 294 -1.85 9.03 0.75
N GLN A 295 -2.66 9.02 1.82
CA GLN A 295 -4.11 9.23 1.74
C GLN A 295 -4.52 10.49 0.97
N GLY A 296 -3.78 11.58 1.15
CA GLY A 296 -4.06 12.87 0.50
C GLY A 296 -3.79 12.89 -1.01
N ASP A 297 -3.15 11.84 -1.54
CA ASP A 297 -2.89 11.69 -2.98
C ASP A 297 -4.00 10.90 -3.69
N CYS A 298 -4.87 10.20 -2.95
CA CYS A 298 -5.96 9.41 -3.53
C CYS A 298 -6.93 10.28 -4.34
N THR A 299 -7.32 9.80 -5.51
CA THR A 299 -8.32 10.44 -6.37
C THR A 299 -9.76 10.17 -5.93
N GLN A 300 -9.95 9.07 -5.17
CA GLN A 300 -11.24 8.70 -4.59
C GLN A 300 -11.13 8.62 -3.08
N ARG A 301 -12.14 9.16 -2.40
CA ARG A 301 -12.17 9.20 -0.94
C ARG A 301 -12.27 7.78 -0.38
N HIS A 302 -11.37 7.45 0.55
CA HIS A 302 -11.30 6.15 1.21
C HIS A 302 -11.03 4.95 0.27
N GLN A 303 -10.52 5.20 -0.94
CA GLN A 303 -10.15 4.15 -1.89
C GLN A 303 -8.75 4.37 -2.43
N LYS A 304 -8.07 3.27 -2.72
CA LYS A 304 -6.81 3.22 -3.45
C LYS A 304 -7.09 2.91 -4.93
N GLY A 305 -6.32 3.53 -5.81
CA GLY A 305 -6.49 3.37 -7.26
C GLY A 305 -5.15 3.34 -7.98
N LEU A 306 -5.03 2.47 -8.99
CA LEU A 306 -3.82 2.43 -9.83
C LEU A 306 -3.76 3.60 -10.81
N ASP A 307 -4.74 4.50 -10.83
CA ASP A 307 -4.77 5.70 -11.67
C ASP A 307 -3.65 6.71 -11.37
N ILE A 308 -3.09 6.68 -10.16
CA ILE A 308 -1.94 7.51 -9.76
C ILE A 308 -0.62 6.72 -9.69
N VAL A 309 -0.62 5.45 -10.10
CA VAL A 309 0.60 4.64 -10.25
C VAL A 309 1.06 4.71 -11.72
N LEU A 310 2.33 5.04 -11.96
CA LEU A 310 2.87 5.16 -13.32
C LEU A 310 3.17 3.81 -13.99
N GLY A 311 2.95 2.70 -13.29
CA GLY A 311 3.00 1.36 -13.85
C GLY A 311 1.73 0.98 -14.61
N GLN A 312 1.89 0.21 -15.70
CA GLN A 312 0.75 -0.36 -16.43
C GLN A 312 0.11 -1.49 -15.60
N GLU A 313 -1.22 -1.47 -15.45
CA GLU A 313 -1.94 -2.39 -14.55
C GLU A 313 -1.68 -3.88 -14.83
N SER A 314 -1.39 -4.25 -16.08
CA SER A 314 -1.04 -5.63 -16.47
C SER A 314 0.32 -6.10 -15.93
N ALA A 315 1.13 -5.20 -15.36
CA ALA A 315 2.44 -5.47 -14.78
C ALA A 315 2.55 -5.03 -13.31
N VAL A 316 1.43 -4.71 -12.66
CA VAL A 316 1.39 -4.27 -11.25
C VAL A 316 0.81 -5.37 -10.36
N LEU A 317 1.53 -5.74 -9.31
CA LEU A 317 1.02 -6.51 -8.18
C LEU A 317 0.81 -5.58 -6.98
N ILE A 318 -0.16 -5.93 -6.13
CA ILE A 318 -0.49 -5.20 -4.92
C ILE A 318 -0.39 -6.17 -3.73
N LEU A 319 0.28 -5.76 -2.66
CA LEU A 319 0.29 -6.46 -1.38
C LEU A 319 -0.36 -5.57 -0.33
N ASP A 320 -1.50 -6.02 0.21
CA ASP A 320 -2.33 -5.27 1.14
C ASP A 320 -3.19 -6.23 1.97
N ASP A 321 -3.45 -5.92 3.23
CA ASP A 321 -4.33 -6.68 4.12
C ASP A 321 -5.82 -6.36 3.94
N THR A 322 -6.14 -5.30 3.19
CA THR A 322 -7.50 -4.77 3.05
C THR A 322 -7.97 -4.78 1.59
N GLU A 323 -8.76 -5.78 1.22
CA GLU A 323 -9.34 -5.86 -0.14
C GLU A 323 -10.28 -4.67 -0.46
N ALA A 324 -11.06 -4.23 0.52
CA ALA A 324 -12.16 -3.28 0.31
C ALA A 324 -11.70 -1.91 -0.23
N VAL A 325 -10.45 -1.50 0.02
CA VAL A 325 -9.93 -0.20 -0.45
C VAL A 325 -9.55 -0.20 -1.93
N TRP A 326 -9.37 -1.36 -2.57
CA TRP A 326 -8.85 -1.47 -3.94
C TRP A 326 -9.90 -1.45 -5.05
N GLY A 327 -11.19 -1.35 -4.72
CA GLY A 327 -12.28 -1.16 -5.68
C GLY A 327 -12.24 -2.16 -6.83
N LYS A 328 -11.91 -1.69 -8.04
CA LYS A 328 -11.83 -2.50 -9.27
C LYS A 328 -10.51 -3.25 -9.47
N HIS A 329 -9.47 -2.96 -8.69
CA HIS A 329 -8.12 -3.52 -8.85
C HIS A 329 -7.87 -4.79 -8.03
N LYS A 330 -8.93 -5.45 -7.55
CA LYS A 330 -8.86 -6.68 -6.76
C LYS A 330 -8.12 -7.83 -7.47
N GLU A 331 -8.12 -7.84 -8.80
CA GLU A 331 -7.41 -8.87 -9.57
C GLU A 331 -5.89 -8.73 -9.52
N ASN A 332 -5.37 -7.56 -9.10
CA ASN A 332 -3.95 -7.32 -8.89
C ASN A 332 -3.51 -7.64 -7.44
N LEU A 333 -4.46 -7.91 -6.55
CA LEU A 333 -4.23 -7.99 -5.11
C LEU A 333 -3.81 -9.38 -4.65
N ILE A 334 -2.67 -9.42 -3.95
CA ILE A 334 -2.28 -10.48 -3.03
C ILE A 334 -2.76 -10.05 -1.64
N LEU A 335 -3.89 -10.60 -1.23
CA LEU A 335 -4.45 -10.35 0.09
C LEU A 335 -3.63 -11.10 1.14
N MET A 336 -3.12 -10.38 2.14
CA MET A 336 -2.30 -10.94 3.22
C MET A 336 -3.02 -10.86 4.57
N GLU A 337 -2.66 -11.74 5.50
CA GLU A 337 -3.15 -11.66 6.88
C GLU A 337 -2.61 -10.41 7.60
N ARG A 338 -3.48 -9.78 8.37
CA ARG A 338 -3.15 -8.57 9.15
C ARG A 338 -2.10 -8.86 10.21
N TYR A 339 -1.10 -7.99 10.27
CA TYR A 339 -0.12 -7.99 11.35
C TYR A 339 -0.66 -7.27 12.59
N HIS A 340 -0.96 -8.05 13.62
CA HIS A 340 -1.50 -7.59 14.91
C HIS A 340 -0.47 -7.69 16.03
N PHE A 341 0.57 -6.85 15.95
CA PHE A 341 1.59 -6.82 17.00
C PHE A 341 1.04 -6.25 18.30
N PHE A 342 0.49 -5.03 18.25
CA PHE A 342 -0.06 -4.32 19.41
C PHE A 342 -1.52 -4.67 19.67
N ALA A 343 -1.90 -4.74 20.94
CA ALA A 343 -3.24 -5.00 21.46
C ALA A 343 -4.27 -3.97 20.98
N SER A 344 -3.85 -2.73 20.76
CA SER A 344 -4.71 -1.67 20.21
C SER A 344 -5.26 -2.04 18.84
N SER A 345 -4.47 -2.73 18.02
CA SER A 345 -4.92 -3.20 16.72
C SER A 345 -5.97 -4.30 16.84
N CYS A 346 -5.78 -5.31 17.71
CA CYS A 346 -6.79 -6.34 17.95
C CYS A 346 -8.14 -5.72 18.33
N ARG A 347 -8.13 -4.75 19.27
CA ARG A 347 -9.35 -4.04 19.70
C ARG A 347 -10.02 -3.25 18.58
N GLN A 348 -9.24 -2.57 17.73
CA GLN A 348 -9.77 -1.79 16.61
C GLN A 348 -10.58 -2.66 15.63
N PHE A 349 -10.17 -3.91 15.45
CA PHE A 349 -10.83 -4.85 14.55
C PHE A 349 -11.77 -5.84 15.26
N GLY A 350 -12.02 -5.65 16.56
CA GLY A 350 -12.97 -6.46 17.34
C GLY A 350 -12.48 -7.86 17.69
N PHE A 351 -11.16 -8.12 17.64
CA PHE A 351 -10.61 -9.41 18.05
C PHE A 351 -10.54 -9.50 19.59
N SER A 352 -11.04 -10.61 20.14
CA SER A 352 -10.99 -10.93 21.58
C SER A 352 -9.66 -11.57 22.01
N SER A 353 -8.88 -12.07 21.05
CA SER A 353 -7.60 -12.75 21.30
C SER A 353 -6.48 -11.78 21.67
N LYS A 354 -5.53 -12.28 22.46
CA LYS A 354 -4.30 -11.55 22.80
C LYS A 354 -3.48 -11.24 21.55
N SER A 355 -2.91 -10.04 21.50
CA SER A 355 -1.96 -9.62 20.49
C SER A 355 -0.59 -10.28 20.64
N LEU A 356 0.27 -10.19 19.61
CA LEU A 356 1.61 -10.77 19.65
C LEU A 356 2.45 -10.19 20.80
N SER A 357 2.35 -8.88 21.08
CA SER A 357 3.06 -8.29 22.22
C SER A 357 2.50 -8.71 23.58
N GLU A 358 1.19 -8.95 23.72
CA GLU A 358 0.63 -9.51 24.97
C GLU A 358 1.10 -10.95 25.19
N LEU A 359 1.28 -11.70 24.11
CA LEU A 359 1.86 -13.06 24.12
C LEU A 359 3.40 -13.07 24.23
N LYS A 360 4.05 -11.91 24.06
CA LYS A 360 5.51 -11.77 23.98
C LYS A 360 6.15 -12.66 22.91
N THR A 361 5.43 -12.85 21.80
CA THR A 361 5.87 -13.59 20.62
C THR A 361 5.84 -12.67 19.39
N ASP A 362 6.25 -13.20 18.23
CA ASP A 362 6.13 -12.52 16.94
C ASP A 362 6.04 -13.57 15.81
N GLU A 363 5.81 -13.13 14.57
CA GLU A 363 5.87 -14.01 13.40
C GLU A 363 7.29 -14.55 13.17
N SER A 364 7.39 -15.73 12.53
CA SER A 364 8.67 -16.34 12.16
C SER A 364 9.40 -15.54 11.07
N GLU A 365 10.71 -15.39 11.21
CA GLU A 365 11.58 -14.81 10.17
C GLU A 365 11.70 -15.72 8.93
N SER A 366 11.64 -17.05 9.08
CA SER A 366 11.83 -18.00 7.96
C SER A 366 10.53 -18.37 7.24
N ASP A 367 9.44 -18.42 7.99
CA ASP A 367 8.16 -18.99 7.57
C ASP A 367 6.96 -18.12 7.91
N GLY A 368 7.19 -16.88 8.38
CA GLY A 368 6.14 -15.90 8.58
C GLY A 368 5.52 -15.39 7.28
N ALA A 369 4.59 -14.44 7.41
CA ALA A 369 3.78 -13.98 6.29
C ALA A 369 4.62 -13.34 5.17
N LEU A 370 5.57 -12.46 5.50
CA LEU A 370 6.42 -11.81 4.49
C LEU A 370 7.41 -12.78 3.82
N ALA A 371 7.93 -13.76 4.57
CA ALA A 371 8.79 -14.79 4.00
C ALA A 371 8.02 -15.67 3.01
N THR A 372 6.78 -16.02 3.35
CA THR A 372 5.88 -16.80 2.49
C THR A 372 5.51 -16.02 1.23
N VAL A 373 5.13 -14.75 1.36
CA VAL A 373 4.70 -13.96 0.19
C VAL A 373 5.86 -13.63 -0.75
N LEU A 374 7.09 -13.51 -0.27
CA LEU A 374 8.25 -13.35 -1.14
C LEU A 374 8.41 -14.56 -2.08
N LYS A 375 8.22 -15.78 -1.56
CA LYS A 375 8.26 -17.02 -2.36
C LYS A 375 7.14 -17.02 -3.42
N VAL A 376 5.96 -16.51 -3.07
CA VAL A 376 4.84 -16.35 -4.01
C VAL A 376 5.16 -15.33 -5.10
N LEU A 377 5.68 -14.16 -4.74
CA LEU A 377 6.09 -13.11 -5.68
C LEU A 377 7.17 -13.62 -6.64
N GLN A 378 8.15 -14.36 -6.14
CA GLN A 378 9.18 -15.03 -6.96
C GLN A 378 8.57 -16.01 -7.95
N ARG A 379 7.60 -16.84 -7.52
CA ARG A 379 6.90 -17.78 -8.41
C ARG A 379 6.10 -17.06 -9.50
N ILE A 380 5.36 -16.02 -9.14
CA ILE A 380 4.58 -15.21 -10.10
C ILE A 380 5.52 -14.56 -11.11
N HIS A 381 6.60 -13.95 -10.65
CA HIS A 381 7.61 -13.32 -11.50
C HIS A 381 8.23 -14.32 -12.48
N ASN A 382 8.71 -15.46 -11.99
CA ASN A 382 9.30 -16.51 -12.83
C ASN A 382 8.30 -17.00 -13.89
N THR A 383 7.05 -17.23 -13.50
CA THR A 383 5.99 -17.67 -14.43
C THR A 383 5.69 -16.58 -15.47
N PHE A 384 5.64 -15.31 -15.05
CA PHE A 384 5.38 -14.18 -15.95
C PHE A 384 6.47 -14.03 -17.02
N PHE A 385 7.74 -14.28 -16.67
CA PHE A 385 8.90 -14.15 -17.58
C PHE A 385 9.33 -15.45 -18.24
N ASP A 386 8.60 -16.56 -18.04
CA ASP A 386 8.93 -17.83 -18.65
C ASP A 386 8.89 -17.75 -20.19
N MET A 387 9.97 -18.21 -20.84
CA MET A 387 10.18 -18.11 -22.27
C MET A 387 9.36 -19.13 -23.07
N GLU A 388 8.79 -20.15 -22.43
CA GLU A 388 7.97 -21.17 -23.10
C GLU A 388 6.59 -20.65 -23.55
N HIS A 389 6.16 -19.51 -23.03
CA HIS A 389 4.92 -18.87 -23.46
C HIS A 389 5.06 -18.22 -24.85
N THR A 390 4.19 -18.62 -25.77
CA THR A 390 4.13 -18.15 -27.17
C THR A 390 3.72 -16.67 -27.33
N VAL A 391 3.32 -16.02 -26.24
CA VAL A 391 2.84 -14.64 -26.21
C VAL A 391 3.98 -13.69 -25.85
N SER A 392 4.07 -12.57 -26.58
CA SER A 392 5.02 -11.48 -26.32
C SER A 392 4.87 -10.93 -24.89
N LEU A 393 5.97 -10.56 -24.24
CA LEU A 393 5.95 -10.08 -22.84
C LEU A 393 5.04 -8.86 -22.63
N VAL A 394 4.93 -7.97 -23.63
CA VAL A 394 4.08 -6.76 -23.55
C VAL A 394 2.59 -7.08 -23.54
N ASP A 395 2.20 -8.24 -24.06
CA ASP A 395 0.80 -8.68 -24.14
C ASP A 395 0.42 -9.58 -22.94
N ARG A 396 1.38 -9.86 -22.05
CA ARG A 396 1.13 -10.65 -20.84
C ARG A 396 0.48 -9.80 -19.76
N ASP A 397 -0.34 -10.47 -18.95
CA ASP A 397 -1.06 -9.85 -17.85
C ASP A 397 -0.78 -10.62 -16.55
N VAL A 398 -0.12 -9.96 -15.60
CA VAL A 398 0.25 -10.52 -14.31
C VAL A 398 -0.97 -11.00 -13.51
N ARG A 399 -2.16 -10.42 -13.74
CA ARG A 399 -3.40 -10.85 -13.10
C ARG A 399 -3.78 -12.28 -13.51
N GLN A 400 -3.50 -12.68 -14.75
CA GLN A 400 -3.76 -14.05 -15.22
C GLN A 400 -2.76 -15.04 -14.63
N VAL A 401 -1.50 -14.61 -14.49
CA VAL A 401 -0.46 -15.40 -13.81
C VAL A 401 -0.81 -15.58 -12.34
N LEU A 402 -1.20 -14.50 -11.66
CA LEU A 402 -1.66 -14.52 -10.27
C LEU A 402 -2.82 -15.49 -10.07
N LYS A 403 -3.85 -15.44 -10.93
CA LYS A 403 -4.97 -16.39 -10.92
C LYS A 403 -4.51 -17.83 -11.10
N THR A 404 -3.54 -18.07 -11.98
CA THR A 404 -2.98 -19.41 -12.22
C THR A 404 -2.27 -19.94 -10.97
N VAL A 405 -1.35 -19.15 -10.40
CA VAL A 405 -0.62 -19.52 -9.18
C VAL A 405 -1.59 -19.75 -8.02
N LYS A 406 -2.64 -18.92 -7.88
CA LYS A 406 -3.64 -19.07 -6.83
C LYS A 406 -4.41 -20.39 -6.95
N LYS A 407 -4.79 -20.79 -8.17
CA LYS A 407 -5.50 -22.06 -8.43
C LYS A 407 -4.68 -23.32 -8.14
N GLU A 408 -3.38 -23.20 -7.94
CA GLU A 408 -2.54 -24.35 -7.62
C GLU A 408 -2.57 -24.70 -6.12
N VAL A 409 -3.11 -23.82 -5.28
CA VAL A 409 -3.07 -23.96 -3.82
C VAL A 409 -3.89 -25.16 -3.33
N LEU A 410 -5.14 -25.28 -3.78
CA LEU A 410 -6.07 -26.36 -3.42
C LEU A 410 -6.43 -27.24 -4.62
N LYS A 411 -5.60 -27.24 -5.67
CA LYS A 411 -5.80 -28.07 -6.87
C LYS A 411 -6.00 -29.54 -6.49
N GLY A 412 -7.10 -30.12 -6.97
CA GLY A 412 -7.46 -31.53 -6.72
C GLY A 412 -8.20 -31.76 -5.39
N CYS A 413 -8.54 -30.71 -4.64
CA CYS A 413 -9.42 -30.81 -3.49
C CYS A 413 -10.88 -30.71 -3.95
N GLU A 414 -11.66 -31.77 -3.71
CA GLU A 414 -13.12 -31.81 -3.82
C GLU A 414 -13.72 -31.49 -2.43
N VAL A 415 -14.41 -30.36 -2.31
CA VAL A 415 -14.81 -29.74 -1.04
C VAL A 415 -16.33 -29.66 -0.91
N VAL A 416 -16.85 -30.09 0.24
CA VAL A 416 -18.27 -29.95 0.60
C VAL A 416 -18.41 -29.16 1.89
N PHE A 417 -19.33 -28.19 1.90
CA PHE A 417 -19.62 -27.38 3.08
C PHE A 417 -20.83 -27.93 3.86
N THR A 418 -20.79 -27.80 5.19
CA THR A 418 -21.91 -28.11 6.08
C THR A 418 -21.91 -27.19 7.30
N ARG A 419 -23.06 -26.62 7.66
CA ARG A 419 -23.22 -25.64 8.76
C ARG A 419 -22.35 -24.37 8.67
N VAL A 420 -21.73 -24.10 7.53
CA VAL A 420 -20.96 -22.87 7.28
C VAL A 420 -21.85 -21.71 6.84
N PHE A 421 -22.94 -21.99 6.12
CA PHE A 421 -23.93 -21.01 5.69
C PHE A 421 -25.36 -21.57 5.81
N PRO A 422 -26.39 -20.70 5.86
CA PRO A 422 -27.77 -21.14 6.04
C PRO A 422 -28.22 -22.13 4.96
N THR A 423 -29.04 -23.12 5.32
CA THR A 423 -29.45 -24.22 4.42
C THR A 423 -30.21 -23.75 3.17
N GLN A 424 -30.87 -22.59 3.23
CA GLN A 424 -31.60 -22.00 2.08
C GLN A 424 -30.75 -21.03 1.25
N PHE A 425 -29.47 -20.87 1.59
CA PHE A 425 -28.54 -20.01 0.88
C PHE A 425 -27.91 -20.76 -0.29
N GLN A 426 -27.81 -20.11 -1.46
CA GLN A 426 -27.04 -20.65 -2.59
C GLN A 426 -25.55 -20.60 -2.24
N GLY A 427 -24.99 -21.77 -1.89
CA GLY A 427 -23.61 -21.89 -1.40
C GLY A 427 -22.58 -21.29 -2.34
N GLU A 428 -22.82 -21.33 -3.65
CA GLU A 428 -21.97 -20.79 -4.71
C GLU A 428 -21.80 -19.27 -4.60
N ASN A 429 -22.75 -18.59 -3.95
CA ASN A 429 -22.67 -17.15 -3.71
C ASN A 429 -21.86 -16.80 -2.46
N HIS A 430 -21.55 -17.78 -1.61
CA HIS A 430 -20.88 -17.59 -0.34
C HIS A 430 -19.40 -17.24 -0.55
N HIS A 431 -18.85 -16.37 0.31
CA HIS A 431 -17.46 -15.93 0.16
C HIS A 431 -16.46 -17.08 0.31
N LEU A 432 -16.65 -17.99 1.28
CA LEU A 432 -15.77 -19.16 1.46
C LEU A 432 -15.82 -20.14 0.28
N TRP A 433 -16.98 -20.31 -0.35
CA TRP A 433 -17.09 -21.16 -1.55
C TRP A 433 -16.28 -20.57 -2.69
N LYS A 434 -16.50 -19.28 -2.99
CA LYS A 434 -15.75 -18.55 -4.03
C LYS A 434 -14.26 -18.55 -3.73
N MET A 435 -13.86 -18.41 -2.47
CA MET A 435 -12.47 -18.47 -2.04
C MET A 435 -11.84 -19.84 -2.33
N ALA A 436 -12.52 -20.93 -1.97
CA ALA A 436 -12.05 -22.29 -2.25
C ALA A 436 -11.87 -22.53 -3.76
N GLU A 437 -12.84 -22.13 -4.59
CA GLU A 437 -12.75 -22.24 -6.06
C GLU A 437 -11.63 -21.37 -6.64
N GLN A 438 -11.41 -20.16 -6.12
CA GLN A 438 -10.29 -19.31 -6.51
C GLN A 438 -8.94 -19.93 -6.18
N LEU A 439 -8.86 -20.71 -5.11
CA LEU A 439 -7.68 -21.50 -4.73
C LEU A 439 -7.55 -22.80 -5.54
N GLY A 440 -8.52 -23.11 -6.41
CA GLY A 440 -8.49 -24.26 -7.31
C GLY A 440 -9.13 -25.54 -6.77
N ALA A 441 -9.86 -25.45 -5.66
CA ALA A 441 -10.73 -26.55 -5.24
C ALA A 441 -11.97 -26.63 -6.15
N THR A 442 -12.52 -27.83 -6.29
CA THR A 442 -13.87 -28.04 -6.82
C THR A 442 -14.82 -28.10 -5.64
N CYS A 443 -15.91 -27.34 -5.67
CA CYS A 443 -16.90 -27.34 -4.60
C CYS A 443 -18.20 -28.02 -5.05
N SER A 444 -18.78 -28.84 -4.19
CA SER A 444 -20.05 -29.51 -4.45
C SER A 444 -21.01 -29.44 -3.25
N THR A 445 -22.30 -29.57 -3.53
CA THR A 445 -23.35 -29.57 -2.50
C THR A 445 -23.66 -30.97 -2.00
N GLU A 446 -23.37 -31.99 -2.79
CA GLU A 446 -23.65 -33.40 -2.52
C GLU A 446 -22.39 -34.16 -2.16
N LEU A 447 -22.55 -35.23 -1.39
CA LEU A 447 -21.46 -36.14 -1.07
C LEU A 447 -21.38 -37.23 -2.13
N ASP A 448 -20.18 -37.48 -2.62
CA ASP A 448 -19.85 -38.62 -3.47
C ASP A 448 -18.42 -39.11 -3.16
N PRO A 449 -17.99 -40.28 -3.68
CA PRO A 449 -16.68 -40.85 -3.38
C PRO A 449 -15.47 -39.97 -3.72
N SER A 450 -15.61 -39.01 -4.64
CA SER A 450 -14.54 -38.07 -5.03
C SER A 450 -14.26 -37.01 -3.97
N VAL A 451 -15.22 -36.73 -3.08
CA VAL A 451 -15.05 -35.74 -2.00
C VAL A 451 -13.82 -36.07 -1.16
N THR A 452 -13.00 -35.04 -0.95
CA THR A 452 -11.75 -35.12 -0.20
C THR A 452 -11.86 -34.44 1.16
N HIS A 453 -12.61 -33.33 1.24
CA HIS A 453 -12.75 -32.50 2.44
C HIS A 453 -14.22 -32.16 2.71
N VAL A 454 -14.61 -32.25 3.96
CA VAL A 454 -15.83 -31.64 4.49
C VAL A 454 -15.43 -30.48 5.39
N VAL A 455 -15.89 -29.28 5.01
CA VAL A 455 -15.64 -28.04 5.76
C VAL A 455 -16.84 -27.75 6.65
N SER A 456 -16.62 -27.69 7.96
CA SER A 456 -17.69 -27.58 8.94
C SER A 456 -17.33 -26.78 10.19
N LEU A 457 -18.34 -26.14 10.79
CA LEU A 457 -18.29 -25.61 12.16
C LEU A 457 -18.74 -26.63 13.21
N ASP A 458 -19.33 -27.74 12.79
CA ASP A 458 -19.91 -28.75 13.66
C ASP A 458 -19.58 -30.18 13.18
N ALA A 459 -18.98 -30.98 14.04
CA ALA A 459 -18.65 -32.38 13.75
C ALA A 459 -19.88 -33.32 13.85
N GLY A 460 -21.03 -32.85 14.36
CA GLY A 460 -22.25 -33.66 14.53
C GLY A 460 -23.12 -33.85 13.28
N THR A 461 -22.84 -33.14 12.18
CA THR A 461 -23.67 -33.22 10.97
C THR A 461 -23.57 -34.58 10.30
N GLU A 462 -24.56 -34.95 9.49
CA GLU A 462 -24.50 -36.18 8.69
C GLU A 462 -23.27 -36.20 7.77
N LYS A 463 -22.98 -35.07 7.12
CA LYS A 463 -21.81 -34.92 6.24
C LYS A 463 -20.48 -35.03 7.01
N SER A 464 -20.42 -34.44 8.21
CA SER A 464 -19.23 -34.53 9.07
C SER A 464 -18.98 -35.97 9.52
N ARG A 465 -20.04 -36.68 9.94
CA ARG A 465 -19.94 -38.10 10.34
C ARG A 465 -19.56 -39.01 9.17
N TRP A 466 -20.11 -38.74 7.98
CA TRP A 466 -19.73 -39.44 6.75
C TRP A 466 -18.24 -39.26 6.45
N ALA A 467 -17.70 -38.03 6.54
CA ALA A 467 -16.29 -37.77 6.28
C ALA A 467 -15.39 -38.62 7.19
N VAL A 468 -15.67 -38.64 8.49
CA VAL A 468 -14.92 -39.45 9.47
C VAL A 468 -15.04 -40.95 9.17
N GLN A 469 -16.24 -41.43 8.82
CA GLN A 469 -16.48 -42.83 8.50
C GLN A 469 -15.72 -43.30 7.24
N GLU A 470 -15.65 -42.45 6.21
CA GLU A 470 -15.00 -42.73 4.93
C GLU A 470 -13.52 -42.33 4.90
N GLY A 471 -12.95 -41.91 6.05
CA GLY A 471 -11.55 -41.49 6.15
C GLY A 471 -11.21 -40.23 5.33
N LYS A 472 -12.18 -39.33 5.14
CA LYS A 472 -12.02 -38.02 4.49
C LYS A 472 -11.67 -36.95 5.53
N PHE A 473 -11.10 -35.83 5.08
CA PHE A 473 -10.72 -34.75 5.97
C PHE A 473 -11.95 -33.97 6.45
N LEU A 474 -12.07 -33.76 7.76
CA LEU A 474 -13.05 -32.89 8.38
C LEU A 474 -12.33 -31.68 8.97
N VAL A 475 -12.49 -30.51 8.34
CA VAL A 475 -11.71 -29.31 8.67
C VAL A 475 -12.59 -28.09 8.96
N HIS A 476 -12.08 -27.20 9.82
CA HIS A 476 -12.71 -25.92 10.13
C HIS A 476 -12.57 -24.95 8.94
N PRO A 477 -13.53 -24.01 8.68
CA PRO A 477 -13.42 -22.99 7.63
C PRO A 477 -12.09 -22.22 7.57
N LYS A 478 -11.49 -21.99 8.74
CA LYS A 478 -10.15 -21.38 8.91
C LYS A 478 -9.06 -22.05 8.08
N TRP A 479 -9.21 -23.32 7.70
CA TRP A 479 -8.28 -24.02 6.82
C TRP A 479 -8.22 -23.38 5.42
N ILE A 480 -9.37 -23.02 4.84
CA ILE A 480 -9.45 -22.33 3.54
C ILE A 480 -8.90 -20.92 3.68
N GLU A 481 -9.25 -20.22 4.75
CA GLU A 481 -8.80 -18.84 5.00
C GLU A 481 -7.28 -18.78 5.15
N ALA A 482 -6.70 -19.66 5.95
CA ALA A 482 -5.26 -19.76 6.10
C ALA A 482 -4.56 -20.16 4.79
N ALA A 483 -5.14 -21.09 4.02
CA ALA A 483 -4.62 -21.41 2.68
C ALA A 483 -4.66 -20.21 1.73
N ASN A 484 -5.67 -19.35 1.83
CA ASN A 484 -5.76 -18.11 1.04
C ASN A 484 -4.70 -17.08 1.45
N TYR A 485 -4.45 -16.88 2.74
CA TYR A 485 -3.45 -15.91 3.20
C TYR A 485 -2.01 -16.39 3.00
N LEU A 486 -1.76 -17.67 3.21
CA LEU A 486 -0.42 -18.27 3.11
C LEU A 486 -0.10 -18.81 1.72
N TRP A 487 -1.05 -18.77 0.78
CA TRP A 487 -0.87 -19.22 -0.61
C TRP A 487 -0.31 -20.64 -0.72
N LYS A 488 -0.70 -21.51 0.22
CA LYS A 488 -0.24 -22.89 0.35
C LYS A 488 -1.33 -23.72 1.01
N LYS A 489 -1.51 -24.97 0.55
CA LYS A 489 -2.37 -25.94 1.25
C LYS A 489 -1.85 -26.13 2.67
N GLN A 490 -2.71 -25.89 3.65
CA GLN A 490 -2.35 -26.06 5.05
C GLN A 490 -2.56 -27.52 5.50
N PRO A 491 -1.78 -28.00 6.48
CA PRO A 491 -2.02 -29.31 7.08
C PRO A 491 -3.43 -29.36 7.67
N GLU A 492 -4.21 -30.35 7.28
CA GLU A 492 -5.61 -30.51 7.68
C GLU A 492 -5.74 -30.70 9.19
N GLU A 493 -4.75 -31.35 9.83
CA GLU A 493 -4.72 -31.62 11.28
C GLU A 493 -4.61 -30.35 12.13
N SER A 494 -4.10 -29.25 11.55
CA SER A 494 -4.00 -27.95 12.23
C SER A 494 -5.35 -27.22 12.34
N TYR A 495 -6.40 -27.73 11.69
CA TYR A 495 -7.72 -27.08 11.64
C TYR A 495 -8.85 -28.06 11.98
N PRO A 496 -8.82 -28.70 13.17
CA PRO A 496 -9.84 -29.68 13.55
C PRO A 496 -11.20 -29.02 13.80
N VAL A 497 -12.28 -29.80 13.66
CA VAL A 497 -13.64 -29.38 14.01
C VAL A 497 -14.01 -29.90 15.39
N SER A 498 -14.23 -28.99 16.34
CA SER A 498 -14.58 -29.34 17.73
C SER A 498 -16.00 -29.91 17.86
N ASN A 499 -16.18 -30.88 18.76
CA ASN A 499 -17.51 -31.41 19.12
C ASN A 499 -18.17 -30.49 20.17
N SER A 500 -19.18 -29.72 19.77
CA SER A 500 -19.97 -28.81 20.62
C SER A 500 -20.79 -29.49 21.73
N LYS A 501 -20.71 -30.83 21.88
CA LYS A 501 -21.51 -31.62 22.84
C LYS A 501 -20.85 -31.84 24.21
N ASN A 502 -19.55 -31.58 24.39
CA ASN A 502 -18.86 -31.83 25.67
C ASN A 502 -18.73 -30.63 26.61
N GLN A 503 -19.11 -29.41 26.19
CA GLN A 503 -19.05 -28.22 27.06
C GLN A 503 -20.27 -28.04 27.97
N LYS A 504 -21.33 -28.86 27.82
CA LYS A 504 -22.57 -28.72 28.63
C LYS A 504 -22.72 -29.70 29.79
N SER A 505 -21.72 -30.56 30.07
CA SER A 505 -21.84 -31.58 31.13
C SER A 505 -21.16 -31.26 32.46
N ASN A 506 -20.44 -30.13 32.59
CA ASN A 506 -19.72 -29.79 33.85
C ASN A 506 -20.32 -28.61 34.64
N PHE A 507 -21.49 -28.10 34.27
CA PHE A 507 -22.26 -27.15 35.10
C PHE A 507 -23.44 -27.83 35.80
N SER A 508 -23.16 -28.92 36.49
CA SER A 508 -24.04 -29.43 37.56
C SER A 508 -23.20 -30.27 38.52
N LEU A 509 -23.15 -29.82 39.78
CA LEU A 509 -22.45 -30.38 40.95
C LEU A 509 -21.04 -29.84 41.20
N SER A 510 -20.97 -28.67 41.85
CA SER A 510 -20.46 -28.52 43.22
C SER A 510 -20.66 -27.09 43.71
#